data_AF-A0A9W3BCK8-F1
#
_entry.id   AF-A0A9W3BCK8-F1
#
_cell.length_a   1.000
_cell.length_b   1.000
_cell.length_c   1.000
_cell.angle_alpha   90.00
_cell.angle_beta   90.00
_cell.angle_gamma   90.00
#
_symmetry.space_group_name_H-M   'P 1'
#
loop_
_entity.id
_entity.type
_entity.pdbx_description
1 polymer ?
#
loop_
_entity_poly.entity_id
_entity_poly.type
_entity_poly.pdbx_seq_one_letter_code
_entity_poly.pdbx_strand_id
1 'polypeptide(L)'
;MPWPISTPSPPLILTLEIHKIQSLGVCLLPKLMGLLCFTEQPTDHYYRYFTLAIEQYYYNLTSFCLGSKPRHTIFLEYMKELFYIYPKKRKWFFLFHSEMSHRDNNFLSQMDEDLYEHLKGLHSEKQLDQAILIFLADHGARFSTVRATAQGKQEERLPYFGIRFVSHFMAAPGRSHTFAIILELCFVFHIFFNAVFVFRFPEWFHQKYPNIVENVKTNSQRLVTPFDVHETLHEILHFTGTEKANISKRGVSLFKLIPDERNCDWAHIDPHWCACMEWTKIGLDDPILKRVTKKIISTFNNFTKPFRKECAILEIINVTSAVMLKVKDAVLRFRDTSDGGRGRFGKMDDKTEHSKILYQVVLTTKPGDGVFEVTVTHQLKENKLEVNKKDISRTNKYGNASHCVVNKEPFLRPYCYCKDVMKT
;
A
#
# COMPACT_ATOMS: atom_id res chain seq x y z
N MET A 1 -19.88 29.79 -9.89
CA MET A 1 -19.54 28.65 -10.78
C MET A 1 -19.25 27.44 -9.90
N PRO A 2 -19.99 26.32 -10.03
CA PRO A 2 -19.75 25.15 -9.22
C PRO A 2 -18.50 24.41 -9.70
N TRP A 3 -17.70 23.95 -8.75
CA TRP A 3 -16.47 23.21 -8.93
C TRP A 3 -16.74 21.80 -9.50
N PRO A 4 -15.94 21.28 -10.45
CA PRO A 4 -16.12 19.92 -10.90
C PRO A 4 -15.61 18.93 -9.83
N ILE A 5 -16.41 17.87 -9.68
CA ILE A 5 -16.15 16.66 -8.91
C ILE A 5 -14.77 16.12 -9.30
N SER A 6 -13.92 15.86 -8.31
CA SER A 6 -12.63 15.19 -8.54
C SER A 6 -12.88 13.87 -9.27
N THR A 7 -12.30 13.70 -10.45
CA THR A 7 -12.31 12.43 -11.18
C THR A 7 -11.31 11.45 -10.54
N PRO A 8 -11.61 10.15 -10.44
CA PRO A 8 -10.61 9.14 -10.05
C PRO A 8 -9.53 9.03 -11.12
N SER A 9 -8.28 8.76 -10.69
CA SER A 9 -7.13 8.56 -11.57
C SER A 9 -7.43 7.45 -12.60
N PRO A 10 -7.14 7.65 -13.90
CA PRO A 10 -7.45 6.68 -14.95
C PRO A 10 -6.57 5.42 -14.84
N PRO A 11 -7.04 4.23 -15.29
CA PRO A 11 -6.21 3.03 -15.40
C PRO A 11 -5.02 3.26 -16.34
N LEU A 12 -3.81 2.86 -15.92
CA LEU A 12 -2.58 2.96 -16.71
C LEU A 12 -2.14 1.59 -17.23
N ILE A 13 -1.79 1.48 -18.51
CA ILE A 13 -1.17 0.29 -19.10
C ILE A 13 0.14 0.71 -19.76
N LEU A 14 1.25 0.03 -19.46
CA LEU A 14 2.55 0.23 -20.11
C LEU A 14 3.02 -1.07 -20.80
N THR A 15 3.24 -1.03 -22.11
CA THR A 15 3.97 -2.09 -22.84
C THR A 15 5.39 -1.65 -23.19
N LEU A 16 6.40 -2.08 -22.42
CA LEU A 16 7.80 -1.68 -22.66
C LEU A 16 8.50 -2.66 -23.62
N GLU A 17 9.26 -2.14 -24.59
CA GLU A 17 10.32 -2.93 -25.22
C GLU A 17 11.48 -3.15 -24.21
N ILE A 18 12.05 -4.36 -24.23
CA ILE A 18 13.07 -4.82 -23.27
C ILE A 18 14.28 -3.87 -23.17
N HIS A 19 14.61 -3.15 -24.25
CA HIS A 19 15.76 -2.23 -24.27
C HIS A 19 15.52 -0.88 -23.58
N LYS A 20 14.27 -0.50 -23.26
CA LYS A 20 13.96 0.76 -22.54
C LYS A 20 13.84 0.59 -21.02
N ILE A 21 13.99 -0.64 -20.50
CA ILE A 21 13.81 -0.97 -19.07
C ILE A 21 14.87 -0.32 -18.16
N GLN A 22 16.02 0.11 -18.69
CA GLN A 22 17.12 0.68 -17.90
C GLN A 22 16.81 2.03 -17.22
N SER A 23 15.64 2.63 -17.46
CA SER A 23 15.24 3.96 -16.95
C SER A 23 13.96 3.93 -16.10
N LEU A 24 13.89 3.04 -15.12
CA LEU A 24 12.75 2.89 -14.22
C LEU A 24 12.54 4.11 -13.28
N GLY A 25 11.85 5.12 -13.80
CA GLY A 25 11.10 6.13 -13.05
C GLY A 25 9.65 6.14 -13.55
N VAL A 26 8.75 5.40 -12.88
CA VAL A 26 7.34 5.35 -13.29
C VAL A 26 6.69 6.70 -12.99
N CYS A 27 6.49 7.54 -14.01
CA CYS A 27 5.81 8.81 -13.82
C CYS A 27 4.30 8.63 -13.73
N LEU A 28 3.79 8.59 -12.50
CA LEU A 28 2.36 8.44 -12.22
C LEU A 28 1.64 9.78 -12.09
N LEU A 29 2.33 10.92 -11.87
CA LEU A 29 1.71 12.25 -11.70
C LEU A 29 2.71 13.37 -12.05
N PRO A 30 2.58 14.10 -13.19
CA PRO A 30 3.64 14.98 -13.69
C PRO A 30 3.97 16.22 -12.85
N LYS A 31 3.15 16.61 -11.86
CA LYS A 31 3.31 17.91 -11.17
C LYS A 31 3.27 17.87 -9.64
N LEU A 32 3.07 16.72 -9.00
CA LEU A 32 2.87 16.67 -7.54
C LEU A 32 4.06 16.12 -6.74
N MET A 33 5.05 15.48 -7.37
CA MET A 33 6.11 14.76 -6.64
C MET A 33 7.56 15.01 -7.10
N GLY A 34 7.80 15.94 -8.05
CA GLY A 34 9.18 16.29 -8.46
C GLY A 34 10.00 15.13 -9.07
N LEU A 35 9.34 14.09 -9.59
CA LEU A 35 9.98 13.00 -10.33
C LEU A 35 10.13 13.39 -11.81
N LEU A 36 11.26 13.02 -12.43
CA LEU A 36 11.48 13.13 -13.87
C LEU A 36 10.49 12.22 -14.60
N CYS A 37 9.60 12.79 -15.40
CA CYS A 37 8.73 12.03 -16.29
C CYS A 37 9.43 11.64 -17.58
N PHE A 38 8.97 10.54 -18.19
CA PHE A 38 9.31 10.22 -19.56
C PHE A 38 8.91 11.39 -20.46
N THR A 39 9.88 11.96 -21.16
CA THR A 39 9.67 13.05 -22.14
C THR A 39 9.13 12.53 -23.46
N GLU A 40 9.42 11.26 -23.76
CA GLU A 40 8.95 10.52 -24.93
C GLU A 40 7.99 9.41 -24.51
N GLN A 41 7.12 8.97 -25.44
CA GLN A 41 6.23 7.84 -25.17
C GLN A 41 7.06 6.58 -24.82
N PRO A 42 6.92 6.01 -23.61
CA PRO A 42 7.79 4.93 -23.17
C PRO A 42 7.40 3.58 -23.76
N THR A 43 6.22 3.45 -24.38
CA THR A 43 5.57 2.16 -24.68
C THR A 43 4.92 2.14 -26.05
N ASP A 44 4.84 0.98 -26.71
CA ASP A 44 4.20 0.86 -28.03
C ASP A 44 2.68 1.08 -27.96
N HIS A 45 2.06 0.58 -26.88
CA HIS A 45 0.63 0.66 -26.61
C HIS A 45 0.37 1.36 -25.29
N TYR A 46 -0.37 2.45 -25.35
CA TYR A 46 -0.67 3.26 -24.16
C TYR A 46 -2.18 3.48 -23.99
N TYR A 47 -2.79 2.74 -23.06
CA TYR A 47 -4.23 2.80 -22.76
C TYR A 47 -4.71 4.20 -22.32
N ARG A 48 -3.79 5.08 -21.91
CA ARG A 48 -4.12 6.46 -21.56
C ARG A 48 -4.81 7.20 -22.70
N TYR A 49 -4.42 6.97 -23.96
CA TYR A 49 -5.08 7.61 -25.11
C TYR A 49 -6.57 7.26 -25.19
N PHE A 50 -6.90 5.97 -24.99
CA PHE A 50 -8.29 5.54 -24.92
C PHE A 50 -9.03 6.25 -23.78
N THR A 51 -8.47 6.25 -22.56
CA THR A 51 -9.13 6.91 -21.41
C THR A 51 -9.34 8.41 -21.61
N LEU A 52 -8.41 9.12 -22.27
CA LEU A 52 -8.55 10.55 -22.61
C LEU A 52 -9.67 10.77 -23.64
N ALA A 53 -9.75 9.92 -24.66
CA ALA A 53 -10.77 10.03 -25.70
C ALA A 53 -12.19 9.81 -25.14
N ILE A 54 -12.33 8.95 -24.12
CA ILE A 54 -13.64 8.64 -23.53
C ILE A 54 -14.01 9.54 -22.34
N GLU A 55 -13.08 10.34 -21.80
CA GLU A 55 -13.28 11.18 -20.60
C GLU A 55 -14.43 12.16 -20.77
N GLN A 56 -14.60 12.72 -21.98
CA GLN A 56 -15.70 13.63 -22.32
C GLN A 56 -17.10 13.01 -22.16
N TYR A 57 -17.23 11.67 -22.19
CA TYR A 57 -18.51 10.98 -22.07
C TYR A 57 -18.86 10.62 -20.62
N TYR A 58 -17.94 10.79 -19.67
CA TYR A 58 -18.14 10.32 -18.29
C TYR A 58 -19.34 10.97 -17.58
N TYR A 59 -19.65 12.23 -17.91
CA TYR A 59 -20.77 12.94 -17.30
C TYR A 59 -22.15 12.45 -17.74
N ASN A 60 -22.22 11.83 -18.92
CA ASN A 60 -23.48 11.41 -19.54
C ASN A 60 -23.74 9.90 -19.44
N LEU A 61 -22.80 9.15 -18.87
CA LEU A 61 -22.84 7.70 -18.81
C LEU A 61 -23.04 7.22 -17.37
N THR A 62 -23.64 6.04 -17.24
CA THR A 62 -23.71 5.33 -15.97
C THR A 62 -22.30 5.16 -15.41
N SER A 63 -22.13 5.45 -14.10
CA SER A 63 -20.84 5.30 -13.42
C SER A 63 -20.24 3.92 -13.70
N PHE A 64 -18.93 3.89 -13.95
CA PHE A 64 -18.17 2.67 -14.29
C PHE A 64 -18.48 2.02 -15.65
N CYS A 65 -19.41 2.55 -16.44
CA CYS A 65 -19.77 1.99 -17.76
C CYS A 65 -19.36 2.91 -18.92
N LEU A 66 -19.08 2.31 -20.07
CA LEU A 66 -19.00 2.96 -21.38
C LEU A 66 -20.10 2.38 -22.25
N GLY A 67 -21.22 3.11 -22.38
CA GLY A 67 -22.44 2.58 -22.99
C GLY A 67 -22.98 1.39 -22.18
N SER A 68 -23.18 0.25 -22.83
CA SER A 68 -23.66 -0.99 -22.20
C SER A 68 -22.58 -1.89 -21.61
N LYS A 69 -21.28 -1.51 -21.72
CA LYS A 69 -20.15 -2.31 -21.22
C LYS A 69 -19.57 -1.70 -19.95
N PRO A 70 -19.28 -2.49 -18.90
CA PRO A 70 -18.42 -2.05 -17.80
C PRO A 70 -17.03 -1.65 -18.31
N ARG A 71 -16.42 -0.60 -17.76
CA ARG A 71 -15.11 -0.11 -18.22
C ARG A 71 -13.96 -1.02 -17.81
N HIS A 72 -14.09 -1.76 -16.70
CA HIS A 72 -13.09 -2.75 -16.30
C HIS A 72 -13.04 -3.93 -17.28
N THR A 73 -14.16 -4.35 -17.86
CA THR A 73 -14.14 -5.42 -18.88
C THR A 73 -13.45 -4.94 -20.16
N ILE A 74 -13.64 -3.68 -20.57
CA ILE A 74 -12.91 -3.10 -21.72
C ILE A 74 -11.40 -3.06 -21.44
N PHE A 75 -11.00 -2.70 -20.22
CA PHE A 75 -9.61 -2.73 -19.79
C PHE A 75 -9.00 -4.14 -19.86
N LEU A 76 -9.74 -5.16 -19.42
CA LEU A 76 -9.34 -6.56 -19.52
C LEU A 76 -9.27 -7.03 -20.98
N GLU A 77 -10.30 -6.74 -21.80
CA GLU A 77 -10.34 -7.04 -23.24
C GLU A 77 -9.11 -6.46 -23.96
N TYR A 78 -8.73 -5.21 -23.65
CA TYR A 78 -7.53 -4.58 -24.21
C TYR A 78 -6.24 -5.38 -23.90
N MET A 79 -6.09 -5.94 -22.69
CA MET A 79 -4.98 -6.85 -22.40
C MET A 79 -5.06 -8.10 -23.30
N LYS A 80 -6.23 -8.72 -23.42
CA LYS A 80 -6.43 -9.94 -24.21
C LYS A 80 -5.98 -9.74 -25.66
N GLU A 81 -6.41 -8.64 -26.27
CA GLU A 81 -6.14 -8.33 -27.67
C GLU A 81 -4.65 -8.23 -27.97
N LEU A 82 -3.85 -7.69 -27.04
CA LEU A 82 -2.40 -7.60 -27.23
C LEU A 82 -1.71 -8.97 -27.29
N PHE A 83 -2.27 -10.01 -26.65
CA PHE A 83 -1.78 -11.38 -26.83
C PHE A 83 -2.09 -11.91 -28.25
N TYR A 84 -3.27 -11.60 -28.79
CA TYR A 84 -3.68 -12.03 -30.14
C TYR A 84 -3.00 -11.27 -31.27
N ILE A 85 -2.79 -9.96 -31.13
CA ILE A 85 -2.18 -9.11 -32.17
C ILE A 85 -0.69 -9.45 -32.35
N TYR A 86 -0.02 -9.83 -31.26
CA TYR A 86 1.44 -10.02 -31.26
C TYR A 86 1.87 -11.44 -30.85
N PRO A 87 1.32 -12.52 -31.41
CA PRO A 87 1.46 -13.88 -30.86
C PRO A 87 2.91 -14.36 -30.76
N LYS A 88 3.79 -13.89 -31.66
CA LYS A 88 5.19 -14.29 -31.74
C LYS A 88 6.20 -13.28 -31.18
N LYS A 89 5.74 -12.11 -30.70
CA LYS A 89 6.65 -11.13 -30.08
C LYS A 89 6.72 -11.36 -28.57
N ARG A 90 7.93 -11.23 -28.02
CA ARG A 90 8.12 -11.07 -26.57
C ARG A 90 7.50 -9.75 -26.15
N LYS A 91 6.81 -9.74 -25.02
CA LYS A 91 6.02 -8.60 -24.55
C LYS A 91 6.32 -8.38 -23.08
N TRP A 92 6.29 -7.12 -22.68
CA TRP A 92 6.18 -6.72 -21.29
C TRP A 92 4.84 -6.00 -21.13
N PHE A 93 4.07 -6.36 -20.11
CA PHE A 93 2.81 -5.70 -19.77
C PHE A 93 2.88 -5.21 -18.33
N PHE A 94 2.51 -3.97 -18.10
CA PHE A 94 2.20 -3.44 -16.78
C PHE A 94 0.81 -2.84 -16.85
N LEU A 95 -0.11 -3.36 -16.02
CA LEU A 95 -1.52 -3.00 -16.01
C LEU A 95 -1.89 -2.51 -14.63
N PHE A 96 -2.43 -1.31 -14.55
CA PHE A 96 -2.80 -0.65 -13.30
C PHE A 96 -4.25 -0.20 -13.36
N HIS A 97 -5.11 -0.93 -12.65
CA HIS A 97 -6.52 -0.60 -12.53
C HIS A 97 -6.82 -0.06 -11.13
N SER A 98 -7.23 1.21 -11.06
CA SER A 98 -7.54 1.89 -9.81
C SER A 98 -9.00 2.35 -9.71
N GLU A 99 -9.75 2.35 -10.82
CA GLU A 99 -11.06 3.00 -10.87
C GLU A 99 -12.07 2.45 -9.84
N MET A 100 -12.12 1.11 -9.70
CA MET A 100 -13.04 0.43 -8.77
C MET A 100 -12.46 0.19 -7.37
N SER A 101 -11.19 0.56 -7.11
CA SER A 101 -10.53 0.34 -5.81
C SER A 101 -10.12 1.63 -5.11
N HIS A 102 -10.00 2.75 -5.82
CA HIS A 102 -9.34 3.94 -5.29
C HIS A 102 -10.11 4.62 -4.14
N ARG A 103 -11.45 4.57 -4.12
CA ARG A 103 -12.25 5.29 -3.11
C ARG A 103 -12.90 4.36 -2.11
N ASP A 104 -13.50 3.30 -2.63
CA ASP A 104 -14.19 2.29 -1.87
C ASP A 104 -13.88 0.93 -2.49
N ASN A 105 -13.37 0.02 -1.67
CA ASN A 105 -12.99 -1.31 -2.12
C ASN A 105 -14.22 -2.20 -2.38
N ASN A 106 -15.42 -1.81 -1.93
CA ASN A 106 -16.63 -2.58 -2.15
C ASN A 106 -16.97 -2.78 -3.64
N PHE A 107 -16.55 -1.84 -4.50
CA PHE A 107 -16.76 -1.96 -5.94
C PHE A 107 -15.88 -3.03 -6.60
N LEU A 108 -14.81 -3.51 -5.93
CA LEU A 108 -13.99 -4.61 -6.44
C LEU A 108 -14.79 -5.91 -6.59
N SER A 109 -15.81 -6.12 -5.75
CA SER A 109 -16.70 -7.29 -5.86
C SER A 109 -17.39 -7.40 -7.22
N GLN A 110 -17.59 -6.26 -7.91
CA GLN A 110 -18.21 -6.21 -9.24
C GLN A 110 -17.24 -6.61 -10.37
N MET A 111 -15.93 -6.62 -10.10
CA MET A 111 -14.89 -7.01 -11.06
C MET A 111 -14.42 -8.45 -10.86
N ASP A 112 -14.75 -9.08 -9.72
CA ASP A 112 -14.16 -10.35 -9.30
C ASP A 112 -14.40 -11.48 -10.31
N GLU A 113 -15.66 -11.70 -10.71
CA GLU A 113 -16.04 -12.72 -11.70
C GLU A 113 -15.44 -12.43 -13.08
N ASP A 114 -15.47 -11.17 -13.52
CA ASP A 114 -14.92 -10.78 -14.82
C ASP A 114 -13.40 -10.94 -14.89
N LEU A 115 -12.69 -10.62 -13.80
CA LEU A 115 -11.25 -10.87 -13.70
C LEU A 115 -10.94 -12.37 -13.68
N TYR A 116 -11.74 -13.16 -12.96
CA TYR A 116 -11.60 -14.62 -12.92
C TYR A 116 -11.76 -15.24 -14.31
N GLU A 117 -12.86 -14.96 -15.00
CA GLU A 117 -13.12 -15.50 -16.33
C GLU A 117 -12.09 -15.01 -17.35
N HIS A 118 -11.60 -13.78 -17.21
CA HIS A 118 -10.52 -13.27 -18.03
C HIS A 118 -9.21 -14.05 -17.85
N LEU A 119 -8.76 -14.25 -16.60
CA LEU A 119 -7.54 -15.00 -16.30
C LEU A 119 -7.67 -16.49 -16.69
N LYS A 120 -8.84 -17.08 -16.47
CA LYS A 120 -9.19 -18.44 -16.91
C LYS A 120 -9.13 -18.56 -18.44
N GLY A 121 -9.65 -17.58 -19.17
CA GLY A 121 -9.55 -17.48 -20.62
C GLY A 121 -8.10 -17.53 -21.09
N LEU A 122 -7.25 -16.63 -20.58
CA LEU A 122 -5.82 -16.60 -20.91
C LEU A 122 -5.11 -17.92 -20.59
N HIS A 123 -5.48 -18.58 -19.50
CA HIS A 123 -4.92 -19.88 -19.14
C HIS A 123 -5.37 -20.98 -20.12
N SER A 124 -6.67 -21.08 -20.40
CA SER A 124 -7.24 -22.09 -21.30
C SER A 124 -6.73 -21.97 -22.72
N GLU A 125 -6.45 -20.75 -23.16
CA GLU A 125 -5.89 -20.42 -24.47
C GLU A 125 -4.35 -20.53 -24.51
N LYS A 126 -3.73 -21.02 -23.43
CA LYS A 126 -2.27 -21.21 -23.30
C LYS A 126 -1.44 -19.94 -23.41
N GLN A 127 -2.06 -18.76 -23.30
CA GLN A 127 -1.35 -17.47 -23.34
C GLN A 127 -0.39 -17.29 -22.16
N LEU A 128 -0.69 -17.94 -21.03
CA LEU A 128 0.14 -17.89 -19.84
C LEU A 128 1.28 -18.93 -19.85
N ASP A 129 1.32 -19.91 -20.76
CA ASP A 129 2.30 -21.00 -20.73
C ASP A 129 3.75 -20.53 -20.96
N GLN A 130 3.93 -19.32 -21.49
CA GLN A 130 5.22 -18.68 -21.71
C GLN A 130 5.35 -17.34 -20.96
N ALA A 131 4.45 -17.05 -20.02
CA ALA A 131 4.41 -15.79 -19.30
C ALA A 131 4.54 -15.98 -17.79
N ILE A 132 5.34 -15.12 -17.17
CA ILE A 132 5.28 -14.89 -15.73
C ILE A 132 4.18 -13.87 -15.49
N LEU A 133 3.18 -14.24 -14.71
CA LEU A 133 2.11 -13.33 -14.30
C LEU A 133 2.39 -12.83 -12.89
N ILE A 134 2.41 -11.50 -12.71
CA ILE A 134 2.53 -10.85 -11.41
C ILE A 134 1.24 -10.06 -11.17
N PHE A 135 0.50 -10.43 -10.13
CA PHE A 135 -0.67 -9.68 -9.67
C PHE A 135 -0.29 -8.93 -8.41
N LEU A 136 -0.34 -7.60 -8.44
CA LEU A 136 0.09 -6.78 -7.33
C LEU A 136 -0.84 -5.59 -7.08
N ALA A 137 -0.92 -5.17 -5.82
CA ALA A 137 -1.53 -3.90 -5.42
C ALA A 137 -0.45 -2.94 -4.91
N ASP A 138 -0.64 -1.64 -5.13
CA ASP A 138 0.31 -0.60 -4.75
C ASP A 138 0.20 -0.22 -3.26
N HIS A 139 -1.02 -0.22 -2.72
CA HIS A 139 -1.29 0.04 -1.30
C HIS A 139 -2.61 -0.58 -0.82
N GLY A 140 -2.80 -0.66 0.51
CA GLY A 140 -4.06 -1.05 1.14
C GLY A 140 -5.13 0.07 1.12
N ALA A 141 -6.24 -0.11 1.86
CA ALA A 141 -7.37 0.83 1.86
C ALA A 141 -7.02 2.23 2.43
N ARG A 142 -6.87 3.25 1.56
CA ARG A 142 -6.49 4.61 1.97
C ARG A 142 -7.66 5.58 2.21
N PHE A 143 -8.80 5.37 1.54
CA PHE A 143 -9.90 6.36 1.48
C PHE A 143 -11.27 5.82 1.93
N SER A 144 -11.37 4.52 2.23
CA SER A 144 -12.62 3.88 2.67
C SER A 144 -12.91 4.11 4.16
N THR A 145 -14.18 4.03 4.57
CA THR A 145 -14.60 4.01 5.99
C THR A 145 -13.93 2.88 6.77
N VAL A 146 -13.57 1.78 6.08
CA VAL A 146 -12.78 0.67 6.64
C VAL A 146 -11.46 1.15 7.25
N ARG A 147 -10.83 2.22 6.72
CA ARG A 147 -9.61 2.82 7.28
C ARG A 147 -9.78 3.32 8.72
N ALA A 148 -10.99 3.68 9.14
CA ALA A 148 -11.25 4.10 10.52
C ALA A 148 -11.20 2.93 11.52
N THR A 149 -11.27 1.68 11.03
CA THR A 149 -11.21 0.47 11.87
C THR A 149 -9.77 0.07 12.17
N ALA A 150 -9.57 -0.71 13.25
CA ALA A 150 -8.24 -1.26 13.56
C ALA A 150 -7.70 -2.12 12.40
N GLN A 151 -8.57 -2.87 11.74
CA GLN A 151 -8.25 -3.66 10.55
C GLN A 151 -7.76 -2.77 9.41
N GLY A 152 -8.52 -1.75 9.00
CA GLY A 152 -8.11 -0.86 7.90
C GLY A 152 -6.84 -0.06 8.17
N LYS A 153 -6.56 0.30 9.44
CA LYS A 153 -5.27 0.90 9.84
C LYS A 153 -4.10 -0.07 9.72
N GLN A 154 -4.35 -1.34 10.05
CA GLN A 154 -3.39 -2.40 9.85
C GLN A 154 -3.15 -2.64 8.36
N GLU A 155 -4.20 -2.67 7.53
CA GLU A 155 -4.12 -2.89 6.08
C GLU A 155 -3.45 -1.74 5.31
N GLU A 156 -3.62 -0.49 5.73
CA GLU A 156 -2.88 0.66 5.19
C GLU A 156 -1.36 0.52 5.42
N ARG A 157 -0.97 -0.14 6.53
CA ARG A 157 0.42 -0.27 6.98
C ARG A 157 1.05 -1.62 6.65
N LEU A 158 0.21 -2.62 6.39
CA LEU A 158 0.56 -3.96 5.95
C LEU A 158 -0.04 -4.23 4.58
N PRO A 159 0.61 -3.77 3.49
CA PRO A 159 0.42 -4.47 2.24
C PRO A 159 0.74 -5.97 2.48
N TYR A 160 -0.28 -6.84 2.40
CA TYR A 160 -0.14 -8.28 2.60
C TYR A 160 0.59 -8.86 1.40
N PHE A 161 1.90 -8.93 1.52
CA PHE A 161 2.72 -9.58 0.54
C PHE A 161 2.58 -11.11 0.68
N GLY A 162 1.88 -11.74 -0.26
CA GLY A 162 1.67 -13.19 -0.28
C GLY A 162 1.97 -13.78 -1.65
N ILE A 163 3.18 -14.32 -1.84
CA ILE A 163 3.56 -15.00 -3.09
C ILE A 163 2.91 -16.37 -3.14
N ARG A 164 1.92 -16.54 -4.02
CA ARG A 164 1.31 -17.84 -4.28
C ARG A 164 1.84 -18.43 -5.58
N PHE A 165 2.44 -19.60 -5.47
CA PHE A 165 2.82 -20.41 -6.62
C PHE A 165 1.66 -21.28 -7.05
N VAL A 166 1.23 -21.09 -8.28
CA VAL A 166 0.25 -21.96 -8.92
C VAL A 166 0.96 -22.62 -10.10
N SER A 167 1.38 -23.88 -9.93
CA SER A 167 1.86 -24.70 -11.06
C SER A 167 0.72 -24.99 -12.04
N HIS A 168 -0.51 -25.11 -11.51
CA HIS A 168 -1.73 -25.25 -12.28
C HIS A 168 -2.79 -24.34 -11.66
N PHE A 169 -3.28 -23.35 -12.41
CA PHE A 169 -4.33 -22.45 -11.92
C PHE A 169 -5.63 -23.22 -11.59
N MET A 170 -5.81 -24.45 -12.11
CA MET A 170 -7.09 -25.17 -12.10
C MET A 170 -7.04 -26.71 -11.97
N ALA A 171 -6.04 -27.31 -11.33
CA ALA A 171 -6.01 -28.78 -11.20
C ALA A 171 -6.56 -29.28 -9.84
N ALA A 172 -7.84 -29.65 -9.82
CA ALA A 172 -8.32 -30.82 -9.07
C ALA A 172 -9.50 -31.47 -9.82
N PRO A 173 -9.29 -32.55 -10.58
CA PRO A 173 -10.38 -33.38 -11.08
C PRO A 173 -10.83 -34.33 -9.96
N GLY A 174 -12.14 -34.35 -9.67
CA GLY A 174 -12.77 -35.50 -9.00
C GLY A 174 -13.27 -35.32 -7.57
N ARG A 175 -13.75 -34.15 -7.13
CA ARG A 175 -14.67 -34.09 -5.99
C ARG A 175 -15.94 -33.31 -6.29
N SER A 176 -17.05 -34.02 -6.12
CA SER A 176 -18.44 -33.59 -6.26
C SER A 176 -18.71 -32.26 -5.55
N HIS A 177 -19.24 -31.33 -6.33
CA HIS A 177 -20.09 -30.19 -5.98
C HIS A 177 -19.93 -29.56 -4.57
N THR A 178 -19.50 -28.29 -4.59
CA THR A 178 -19.75 -27.17 -3.65
C THR A 178 -18.60 -26.68 -2.75
N PHE A 179 -17.50 -27.39 -2.54
CA PHE A 179 -16.46 -26.93 -1.58
C PHE A 179 -15.05 -27.32 -2.03
N ALA A 180 -14.08 -26.40 -1.92
CA ALA A 180 -12.66 -26.48 -2.34
C ALA A 180 -12.44 -26.25 -3.86
N ILE A 181 -12.20 -25.03 -4.33
CA ILE A 181 -10.95 -24.26 -4.17
C ILE A 181 -11.24 -22.77 -3.87
N ILE A 182 -12.52 -22.41 -3.82
CA ILE A 182 -13.01 -21.04 -3.60
C ILE A 182 -13.10 -20.68 -2.11
N LEU A 183 -13.12 -21.62 -1.16
CA LEU A 183 -13.23 -21.26 0.26
C LEU A 183 -11.97 -20.67 0.91
N GLU A 184 -10.78 -20.77 0.33
CA GLU A 184 -9.63 -20.01 0.81
C GLU A 184 -9.40 -18.69 0.07
N LEU A 185 -10.10 -18.47 -1.06
CA LEU A 185 -10.09 -17.17 -1.76
C LEU A 185 -11.30 -16.32 -1.37
N CYS A 186 -12.52 -16.85 -1.33
CA CYS A 186 -13.72 -16.09 -0.98
C CYS A 186 -13.85 -15.75 0.52
N PHE A 187 -13.33 -16.55 1.46
CA PHE A 187 -13.31 -16.12 2.86
C PHE A 187 -12.23 -15.05 3.14
N VAL A 188 -11.21 -14.97 2.28
CA VAL A 188 -10.18 -13.92 2.36
C VAL A 188 -10.64 -12.64 1.66
N PHE A 189 -11.42 -12.74 0.57
CA PHE A 189 -11.98 -11.59 -0.14
C PHE A 189 -13.22 -10.94 0.51
N HIS A 190 -13.76 -11.52 1.59
CA HIS A 190 -14.76 -10.85 2.43
C HIS A 190 -14.22 -10.23 3.71
N ILE A 191 -12.93 -10.40 4.05
CA ILE A 191 -12.38 -9.89 5.32
C ILE A 191 -10.99 -9.23 5.22
N PHE A 192 -10.25 -9.26 4.10
CA PHE A 192 -8.90 -8.68 4.07
C PHE A 192 -8.61 -7.79 2.85
N PHE A 193 -8.58 -6.47 3.06
CA PHE A 193 -8.25 -5.43 2.06
C PHE A 193 -6.77 -5.05 2.07
N ASN A 194 -5.89 -6.04 2.03
CA ASN A 194 -4.45 -5.82 2.01
C ASN A 194 -3.88 -5.85 0.57
N ALA A 195 -2.74 -5.19 0.33
CA ALA A 195 -2.11 -5.22 -1.00
C ALA A 195 -1.47 -6.59 -1.29
N VAL A 196 -2.10 -7.39 -2.16
CA VAL A 196 -1.69 -8.76 -2.53
C VAL A 196 -0.51 -8.74 -3.52
N PHE A 197 0.38 -9.75 -3.47
CA PHE A 197 1.49 -9.94 -4.44
C PHE A 197 1.63 -11.40 -4.88
N VAL A 198 1.01 -11.79 -6.00
CA VAL A 198 1.04 -13.17 -6.51
C VAL A 198 2.01 -13.28 -7.69
N PHE A 199 2.87 -14.30 -7.69
CA PHE A 199 3.70 -14.68 -8.83
C PHE A 199 3.30 -16.05 -9.36
N ARG A 200 2.89 -16.12 -10.63
CA ARG A 200 2.66 -17.38 -11.34
C ARG A 200 3.73 -17.57 -12.41
N PHE A 201 4.58 -18.56 -12.19
CA PHE A 201 5.58 -19.01 -13.16
C PHE A 201 5.02 -20.11 -14.05
N PRO A 202 5.37 -20.13 -15.36
CA PRO A 202 4.95 -21.20 -16.27
C PRO A 202 5.66 -22.52 -15.95
N GLU A 203 5.06 -23.65 -16.33
CA GLU A 203 5.54 -25.00 -15.94
C GLU A 203 7.01 -25.26 -16.33
N TRP A 204 7.42 -24.85 -17.54
CA TRP A 204 8.81 -24.98 -17.97
C TRP A 204 9.80 -24.24 -17.07
N PHE A 205 9.37 -23.14 -16.41
CA PHE A 205 10.21 -22.36 -15.51
C PHE A 205 10.48 -23.13 -14.21
N HIS A 206 9.49 -23.86 -13.70
CA HIS A 206 9.67 -24.72 -12.53
C HIS A 206 10.71 -25.81 -12.79
N GLN A 207 10.64 -26.42 -13.97
CA GLN A 207 11.56 -27.48 -14.37
C GLN A 207 12.97 -26.95 -14.62
N LYS A 208 13.08 -25.77 -15.24
CA LYS A 208 14.36 -25.17 -15.62
C LYS A 208 15.06 -24.46 -14.46
N TYR A 209 14.31 -23.87 -13.53
CA TYR A 209 14.85 -23.05 -12.44
C TYR A 209 14.29 -23.47 -11.07
N PRO A 210 14.48 -24.74 -10.64
CA PRO A 210 13.92 -25.24 -9.39
C PRO A 210 14.41 -24.47 -8.16
N ASN A 211 15.69 -24.06 -8.13
CA ASN A 211 16.26 -23.28 -7.04
C ASN A 211 15.61 -21.89 -6.90
N ILE A 212 15.26 -21.24 -8.02
CA ILE A 212 14.54 -19.97 -8.00
C ILE A 212 13.16 -20.18 -7.39
N VAL A 213 12.45 -21.22 -7.84
CA VAL A 213 11.11 -21.54 -7.32
C VAL A 213 11.15 -21.84 -5.82
N GLU A 214 12.15 -22.59 -5.36
CA GLU A 214 12.35 -22.88 -3.93
C GLU A 214 12.64 -21.62 -3.12
N ASN A 215 13.52 -20.75 -3.61
CA ASN A 215 13.82 -19.47 -2.96
C ASN A 215 12.59 -18.58 -2.88
N VAL A 216 11.91 -18.35 -4.00
CA VAL A 216 10.71 -17.51 -4.04
C VAL A 216 9.61 -18.12 -3.12
N LYS A 217 9.51 -19.46 -3.01
CA LYS A 217 8.58 -20.16 -2.10
C LYS A 217 8.95 -19.94 -0.64
N THR A 218 10.22 -20.05 -0.30
CA THR A 218 10.72 -19.78 1.04
C THR A 218 10.53 -18.30 1.41
N ASN A 219 10.82 -17.41 0.47
CA ASN A 219 10.68 -15.96 0.61
C ASN A 219 9.21 -15.52 0.80
N SER A 220 8.24 -16.31 0.37
CA SER A 220 6.81 -16.06 0.63
C SER A 220 6.47 -15.98 2.13
N GLN A 221 7.33 -16.54 2.98
CA GLN A 221 7.21 -16.53 4.45
C GLN A 221 8.17 -15.53 5.12
N ARG A 222 8.79 -14.63 4.35
CA ARG A 222 9.76 -13.63 4.82
C ARG A 222 9.19 -12.22 4.65
N LEU A 223 9.83 -11.23 5.29
CA LEU A 223 9.53 -9.83 5.03
C LEU A 223 9.99 -9.43 3.63
N VAL A 224 9.04 -9.13 2.76
CA VAL A 224 9.25 -8.70 1.38
C VAL A 224 8.52 -7.39 1.11
N THR A 225 9.08 -6.59 0.22
CA THR A 225 8.63 -5.25 -0.13
C THR A 225 8.50 -5.08 -1.64
N PRO A 226 7.81 -4.03 -2.13
CA PRO A 226 7.79 -3.69 -3.56
C PRO A 226 9.19 -3.44 -4.16
N PHE A 227 10.17 -3.02 -3.35
CA PHE A 227 11.56 -2.87 -3.81
C PHE A 227 12.20 -4.22 -4.14
N ASP A 228 11.82 -5.28 -3.44
CA ASP A 228 12.28 -6.64 -3.73
C ASP A 228 11.70 -7.15 -5.06
N VAL A 229 10.45 -6.79 -5.37
CA VAL A 229 9.85 -7.05 -6.69
C VAL A 229 10.61 -6.32 -7.79
N HIS A 230 10.95 -5.03 -7.58
CA HIS A 230 11.76 -4.27 -8.53
C HIS A 230 13.11 -4.94 -8.82
N GLU A 231 13.85 -5.34 -7.79
CA GLU A 231 15.11 -6.08 -7.97
C GLU A 231 14.89 -7.44 -8.66
N THR A 232 13.78 -8.12 -8.37
CA THR A 232 13.40 -9.37 -9.05
C THR A 232 13.17 -9.15 -10.54
N LEU A 233 12.54 -8.03 -10.94
CA LEU A 233 12.36 -7.69 -12.36
C LEU A 233 13.70 -7.43 -13.05
N HIS A 234 14.64 -6.77 -12.36
CA HIS A 234 16.01 -6.62 -12.87
C HIS A 234 16.72 -7.97 -13.02
N GLU A 235 16.54 -8.88 -12.06
CA GLU A 235 17.09 -10.23 -12.07
C GLU A 235 16.52 -11.11 -13.20
N ILE A 236 15.24 -10.94 -13.55
CA ILE A 236 14.62 -11.61 -14.71
C ILE A 236 15.34 -11.25 -16.01
N LEU A 237 15.83 -10.01 -16.12
CA LEU A 237 16.54 -9.53 -17.31
C LEU A 237 18.03 -9.88 -17.27
N HIS A 238 18.63 -9.81 -16.08
CA HIS A 238 20.05 -10.04 -15.86
C HIS A 238 20.22 -10.98 -14.68
N PHE A 239 20.15 -12.27 -14.95
CA PHE A 239 20.26 -13.29 -13.92
C PHE A 239 21.68 -13.37 -13.37
N THR A 240 21.83 -13.20 -12.07
CA THR A 240 23.10 -13.16 -11.33
C THR A 240 23.26 -14.31 -10.33
N GLY A 241 22.17 -14.96 -9.89
CA GLY A 241 22.27 -16.17 -9.06
C GLY A 241 21.07 -16.45 -8.15
N THR A 242 21.23 -17.47 -7.31
CA THR A 242 20.21 -17.98 -6.35
C THR A 242 20.72 -18.08 -4.91
N GLU A 243 21.90 -17.53 -4.64
CA GLU A 243 22.54 -17.52 -3.34
C GLU A 243 21.76 -16.70 -2.30
N LYS A 244 22.26 -16.66 -1.06
CA LYS A 244 21.68 -15.84 0.01
C LYS A 244 21.77 -14.35 -0.37
N ALA A 245 20.64 -13.64 -0.27
CA ALA A 245 20.55 -12.25 -0.64
C ALA A 245 21.37 -11.34 0.28
N ASN A 246 22.05 -10.35 -0.31
CA ASN A 246 22.76 -9.32 0.44
C ASN A 246 21.77 -8.24 0.93
N ILE A 247 21.35 -8.35 2.18
CA ILE A 247 20.37 -7.48 2.83
C ILE A 247 20.92 -6.13 3.34
N SER A 248 22.15 -5.75 2.95
CA SER A 248 22.65 -4.37 3.10
C SER A 248 21.95 -3.38 2.15
N LYS A 249 21.25 -3.89 1.12
CA LYS A 249 20.45 -3.12 0.19
C LYS A 249 18.99 -3.08 0.62
N ARG A 250 18.33 -1.96 0.32
CA ARG A 250 16.89 -1.76 0.55
C ARG A 250 16.05 -2.86 -0.11
N GLY A 251 16.25 -3.07 -1.41
CA GLY A 251 15.61 -4.13 -2.18
C GLY A 251 16.59 -5.29 -2.42
N VAL A 252 16.07 -6.51 -2.47
CA VAL A 252 16.77 -7.73 -2.86
C VAL A 252 15.88 -8.59 -3.77
N SER A 253 16.47 -9.26 -4.75
CA SER A 253 15.72 -10.14 -5.66
C SER A 253 15.13 -11.34 -4.92
N LEU A 254 13.88 -11.68 -5.26
CA LEU A 254 13.19 -12.86 -4.74
C LEU A 254 13.76 -14.16 -5.28
N PHE A 255 14.56 -14.13 -6.35
CA PHE A 255 15.25 -15.30 -6.88
C PHE A 255 16.41 -15.75 -5.98
N LYS A 256 16.83 -14.89 -5.06
CA LYS A 256 17.85 -15.14 -4.04
C LYS A 256 17.19 -15.43 -2.70
N LEU A 257 17.83 -16.25 -1.86
CA LEU A 257 17.25 -16.61 -0.57
C LEU A 257 17.29 -15.42 0.39
N ILE A 258 16.13 -14.92 0.80
CA ILE A 258 16.03 -13.83 1.76
C ILE A 258 16.31 -14.38 3.17
N PRO A 259 17.31 -13.84 3.89
CA PRO A 259 17.67 -14.28 5.24
C PRO A 259 16.50 -14.16 6.24
N ASP A 260 16.46 -15.05 7.23
CA ASP A 260 15.40 -15.07 8.27
C ASP A 260 15.43 -13.81 9.13
N GLU A 261 16.62 -13.22 9.24
CA GLU A 261 16.91 -12.08 10.10
C GLU A 261 16.44 -10.74 9.48
N ARG A 262 15.94 -10.74 8.22
CA ARG A 262 15.47 -9.52 7.55
C ARG A 262 14.27 -8.94 8.30
N ASN A 263 14.42 -7.68 8.70
CA ASN A 263 13.43 -6.94 9.48
C ASN A 263 13.18 -5.54 8.86
N CYS A 264 12.24 -4.80 9.44
CA CYS A 264 11.83 -3.48 8.95
C CYS A 264 13.01 -2.50 8.83
N ASP A 265 13.97 -2.52 9.76
CA ASP A 265 15.11 -1.60 9.74
C ASP A 265 16.03 -1.90 8.55
N TRP A 266 16.29 -3.18 8.25
CA TRP A 266 17.13 -3.59 7.11
C TRP A 266 16.44 -3.31 5.77
N ALA A 267 15.11 -3.40 5.73
CA ALA A 267 14.30 -3.01 4.58
C ALA A 267 14.09 -1.47 4.47
N HIS A 268 14.68 -0.68 5.39
CA HIS A 268 14.53 0.77 5.49
C HIS A 268 13.06 1.21 5.55
N ILE A 269 12.24 0.49 6.33
CA ILE A 269 10.83 0.77 6.59
C ILE A 269 10.72 1.52 7.92
N ASP A 270 10.13 2.73 7.90
CA ASP A 270 9.95 3.50 9.13
C ASP A 270 9.07 2.74 10.14
N PRO A 271 9.32 2.90 11.46
CA PRO A 271 8.56 2.20 12.51
C PRO A 271 7.04 2.41 12.45
N HIS A 272 6.57 3.53 11.91
CA HIS A 272 5.14 3.81 11.71
C HIS A 272 4.47 2.77 10.79
N TRP A 273 5.20 2.26 9.81
CA TRP A 273 4.75 1.28 8.81
C TRP A 273 5.09 -0.16 9.19
N CYS A 274 5.78 -0.39 10.31
CA CYS A 274 6.15 -1.72 10.77
C CYS A 274 5.07 -2.28 11.72
N ALA A 275 4.42 -3.36 11.34
CA ALA A 275 3.11 -3.71 11.89
C ALA A 275 3.08 -4.72 13.04
N CYS A 276 4.24 -5.20 13.51
CA CYS A 276 4.33 -6.17 14.60
C CYS A 276 4.12 -5.55 16.01
N MET A 277 3.25 -4.55 16.14
CA MET A 277 3.00 -3.82 17.39
C MET A 277 1.74 -4.33 18.09
N GLU A 278 1.77 -4.36 19.42
CA GLU A 278 0.62 -4.60 20.30
C GLU A 278 -0.13 -3.28 20.55
N TRP A 279 -1.43 -3.29 20.27
CA TRP A 279 -2.30 -2.14 20.41
C TRP A 279 -3.14 -2.26 21.67
N THR A 280 -2.91 -1.37 22.63
CA THR A 280 -3.69 -1.32 23.87
C THR A 280 -4.51 -0.03 23.90
N LYS A 281 -5.83 -0.13 24.07
CA LYS A 281 -6.68 1.05 24.21
C LYS A 281 -6.33 1.78 25.50
N ILE A 282 -6.16 3.10 25.42
CA ILE A 282 -5.90 3.95 26.58
C ILE A 282 -7.22 4.57 27.01
N GLY A 283 -7.51 4.52 28.32
CA GLY A 283 -8.65 5.21 28.90
C GLY A 283 -8.53 6.72 28.74
N LEU A 284 -9.65 7.43 28.53
CA LEU A 284 -9.62 8.88 28.36
C LEU A 284 -9.13 9.61 29.63
N ASP A 285 -9.25 8.97 30.79
CA ASP A 285 -8.80 9.48 32.09
C ASP A 285 -7.32 9.20 32.40
N ASP A 286 -6.62 8.45 31.53
CA ASP A 286 -5.24 8.06 31.77
C ASP A 286 -4.31 9.31 31.85
N PRO A 287 -3.50 9.45 32.92
CA PRO A 287 -2.56 10.56 33.05
C PRO A 287 -1.60 10.72 31.87
N ILE A 288 -1.21 9.63 31.20
CA ILE A 288 -0.32 9.70 30.03
C ILE A 288 -1.00 10.41 28.87
N LEU A 289 -2.31 10.21 28.70
CA LEU A 289 -3.07 10.82 27.61
C LEU A 289 -3.10 12.35 27.75
N LYS A 290 -3.17 12.87 28.98
CA LYS A 290 -3.05 14.32 29.25
C LYS A 290 -1.68 14.85 28.84
N ARG A 291 -0.59 14.13 29.13
CA ARG A 291 0.77 14.52 28.69
C ARG A 291 0.89 14.50 27.17
N VAL A 292 0.37 13.44 26.53
CA VAL A 292 0.39 13.25 25.07
C VAL A 292 -0.40 14.34 24.35
N THR A 293 -1.65 14.59 24.75
CA THR A 293 -2.50 15.63 24.14
C THR A 293 -1.92 17.03 24.32
N LYS A 294 -1.36 17.34 25.50
CA LYS A 294 -0.62 18.60 25.73
C LYS A 294 0.58 18.74 24.79
N LYS A 295 1.33 17.67 24.55
CA LYS A 295 2.44 17.69 23.59
C LYS A 295 1.94 17.93 22.17
N ILE A 296 0.87 17.25 21.74
CA ILE A 296 0.30 17.40 20.39
C ILE A 296 -0.12 18.85 20.15
N ILE A 297 -0.94 19.42 21.04
CA ILE A 297 -1.48 20.77 20.84
C ILE A 297 -0.38 21.83 20.91
N SER A 298 0.63 21.62 21.77
CA SER A 298 1.83 22.46 21.82
C SER A 298 2.60 22.41 20.49
N THR A 299 2.80 21.23 19.91
CA THR A 299 3.45 21.07 18.60
C THR A 299 2.68 21.78 17.49
N PHE A 300 1.36 21.60 17.41
CA PHE A 300 0.53 22.26 16.39
C PHE A 300 0.64 23.79 16.50
N ASN A 301 0.58 24.29 17.72
CA ASN A 301 0.68 25.70 18.01
C ASN A 301 2.11 26.25 17.81
N ASN A 302 3.14 25.43 17.91
CA ASN A 302 4.49 25.85 17.54
C ASN A 302 4.65 25.99 16.02
N PHE A 303 4.02 25.13 15.21
CA PHE A 303 4.07 25.25 13.75
C PHE A 303 3.49 26.57 13.24
N THR A 304 2.40 27.04 13.83
CA THR A 304 1.73 28.29 13.43
C THR A 304 2.21 29.52 14.21
N LYS A 305 3.23 29.39 15.07
CA LYS A 305 3.78 30.49 15.87
C LYS A 305 4.27 31.71 15.04
N PRO A 306 4.89 31.53 13.86
CA PRO A 306 5.24 32.68 13.02
C PRO A 306 4.02 33.42 12.43
N PHE A 307 2.88 32.72 12.31
CA PHE A 307 1.66 33.21 11.65
C PHE A 307 0.55 33.61 12.64
N ARG A 308 0.88 33.93 13.90
CA ARG A 308 -0.14 34.21 14.94
C ARG A 308 -1.05 35.41 14.69
N LYS A 309 -0.64 36.32 13.81
CA LYS A 309 -1.51 37.43 13.38
C LYS A 309 -2.68 36.92 12.53
N GLU A 310 -2.47 35.83 11.78
CA GLU A 310 -3.42 35.28 10.81
C GLU A 310 -4.09 34.00 11.33
N CYS A 311 -3.32 33.08 11.91
CA CYS A 311 -3.80 31.80 12.44
C CYS A 311 -4.22 31.89 13.92
N ALA A 312 -5.41 31.37 14.23
CA ALA A 312 -5.90 31.17 15.58
C ALA A 312 -5.06 30.12 16.35
N ILE A 313 -5.13 30.19 17.69
CA ILE A 313 -4.57 29.15 18.56
C ILE A 313 -5.56 27.98 18.54
N LEU A 314 -5.04 26.78 18.28
CA LEU A 314 -5.86 25.57 18.33
C LEU A 314 -5.95 25.06 19.77
N GLU A 315 -7.13 24.58 20.14
CA GLU A 315 -7.43 23.87 21.38
C GLU A 315 -8.07 22.52 21.06
N ILE A 316 -7.82 21.51 21.88
CA ILE A 316 -8.48 20.20 21.74
C ILE A 316 -9.85 20.29 22.38
N ILE A 317 -10.90 19.93 21.64
CA ILE A 317 -12.29 19.84 22.13
C ILE A 317 -12.53 18.46 22.72
N ASN A 318 -12.16 17.43 21.97
CA ASN A 318 -12.44 16.04 22.32
C ASN A 318 -11.33 15.12 21.81
N VAL A 319 -11.10 14.04 22.54
CA VAL A 319 -10.27 12.92 22.11
C VAL A 319 -11.20 11.74 21.82
N THR A 320 -11.33 11.39 20.54
CA THR A 320 -12.22 10.32 20.10
C THR A 320 -11.66 8.94 20.45
N SER A 321 -10.35 8.75 20.29
CA SER A 321 -9.69 7.50 20.60
C SER A 321 -8.22 7.70 20.92
N ALA A 322 -7.69 6.91 21.85
CA ALA A 322 -6.26 6.84 22.13
C ALA A 322 -5.83 5.38 22.25
N VAL A 323 -4.72 5.04 21.60
CA VAL A 323 -4.14 3.71 21.64
C VAL A 323 -2.64 3.80 21.88
N MET A 324 -2.15 2.94 22.76
CA MET A 324 -0.74 2.68 22.99
C MET A 324 -0.29 1.61 22.02
N LEU A 325 0.81 1.84 21.33
CA LEU A 325 1.49 0.84 20.53
C LEU A 325 2.85 0.56 21.17
N LYS A 326 3.05 -0.68 21.59
CA LYS A 326 4.35 -1.19 22.04
C LYS A 326 4.72 -2.43 21.22
N VAL A 327 5.99 -2.79 21.18
CA VAL A 327 6.36 -4.12 20.65
C VAL A 327 5.73 -5.18 21.56
N LYS A 328 5.35 -6.35 21.05
CA LYS A 328 4.86 -7.42 21.92
C LYS A 328 5.97 -7.86 22.88
N ASP A 329 5.65 -8.01 24.16
CA ASP A 329 6.65 -8.43 25.17
C ASP A 329 7.25 -9.81 24.83
N ALA A 330 6.48 -10.69 24.19
CA ALA A 330 6.97 -11.99 23.70
C ALA A 330 8.07 -11.87 22.64
N VAL A 331 8.08 -10.79 21.84
CA VAL A 331 9.12 -10.53 20.84
C VAL A 331 10.39 -10.02 21.53
N LEU A 332 10.25 -9.18 22.56
CA LEU A 332 11.40 -8.66 23.31
C LEU A 332 12.09 -9.71 24.18
N ARG A 333 11.37 -10.76 24.61
CA ARG A 333 11.93 -11.86 25.40
C ARG A 333 12.66 -12.90 24.56
N PHE A 334 12.55 -12.85 23.24
CA PHE A 334 13.22 -13.80 22.36
C PHE A 334 14.72 -13.50 22.30
N ARG A 335 15.56 -14.44 22.75
CA ARG A 335 17.02 -14.33 22.67
C ARG A 335 17.61 -15.09 21.49
N ASP A 336 17.17 -16.33 21.33
CA ASP A 336 17.72 -17.30 20.38
C ASP A 336 16.76 -18.48 20.20
N THR A 337 17.06 -19.39 19.29
CA THR A 337 16.36 -20.66 19.10
C THR A 337 17.04 -21.79 19.87
N SER A 338 16.27 -22.71 20.44
CA SER A 338 16.82 -23.86 21.17
C SER A 338 17.18 -25.05 20.28
N ASP A 339 16.90 -24.98 18.98
CA ASP A 339 17.11 -26.06 18.02
C ASP A 339 18.26 -25.80 17.01
N GLY A 340 19.16 -24.87 17.37
CA GLY A 340 20.37 -24.57 16.60
C GLY A 340 20.11 -23.72 15.35
N GLY A 341 19.22 -22.72 15.45
CA GLY A 341 18.90 -21.79 14.37
C GLY A 341 17.73 -22.22 13.48
N ARG A 342 17.01 -23.31 13.83
CA ARG A 342 15.94 -23.89 13.01
C ARG A 342 14.54 -23.34 13.31
N GLY A 343 14.41 -22.51 14.36
CA GLY A 343 13.24 -21.64 14.57
C GLY A 343 11.99 -22.33 15.10
N ARG A 344 12.04 -23.60 15.50
CA ARG A 344 10.85 -24.34 15.97
C ARG A 344 10.54 -24.09 17.44
N PHE A 345 11.57 -23.80 18.23
CA PHE A 345 11.46 -23.58 19.67
C PHE A 345 12.31 -22.36 20.05
N GLY A 346 11.67 -21.31 20.58
CA GLY A 346 12.33 -20.08 20.99
C GLY A 346 12.76 -20.11 22.46
N LYS A 347 13.97 -19.64 22.75
CA LYS A 347 14.43 -19.28 24.10
C LYS A 347 13.92 -17.89 24.43
N MET A 348 13.00 -17.83 25.40
CA MET A 348 12.27 -16.61 25.77
C MET A 348 12.80 -16.00 27.08
N ASP A 349 14.12 -15.88 27.21
CA ASP A 349 14.81 -15.40 28.42
C ASP A 349 15.63 -14.10 28.22
N ASP A 350 15.41 -13.38 27.11
CA ASP A 350 15.99 -12.05 26.91
C ASP A 350 15.40 -11.01 27.87
N LYS A 351 16.21 -10.01 28.23
CA LYS A 351 15.87 -8.95 29.19
C LYS A 351 15.68 -7.58 28.53
N THR A 352 15.53 -7.54 27.21
CA THR A 352 15.34 -6.30 26.46
C THR A 352 14.04 -5.62 26.90
N GLU A 353 14.18 -4.38 27.37
CA GLU A 353 13.05 -3.52 27.70
C GLU A 353 12.65 -2.64 26.51
N HIS A 354 11.42 -2.14 26.54
CA HIS A 354 10.96 -1.16 25.56
C HIS A 354 11.84 0.08 25.60
N SER A 355 12.46 0.42 24.47
CA SER A 355 13.20 1.68 24.32
C SER A 355 12.26 2.87 24.05
N LYS A 356 11.13 2.59 23.37
CA LYS A 356 10.13 3.57 22.98
C LYS A 356 8.71 2.98 23.00
N ILE A 357 7.73 3.83 23.28
CA ILE A 357 6.30 3.54 23.12
C ILE A 357 5.72 4.56 22.15
N LEU A 358 4.76 4.16 21.32
CA LEU A 358 4.03 5.09 20.46
C LEU A 358 2.61 5.28 20.99
N TYR A 359 2.10 6.49 20.91
CA TYR A 359 0.72 6.83 21.24
C TYR A 359 0.04 7.36 20.00
N GLN A 360 -0.98 6.67 19.51
CA GLN A 360 -1.81 7.18 18.43
C GLN A 360 -3.10 7.74 19.02
N VAL A 361 -3.35 9.01 18.74
CA VAL A 361 -4.49 9.75 19.29
C VAL A 361 -5.29 10.36 18.15
N VAL A 362 -6.59 10.09 18.14
CA VAL A 362 -7.56 10.77 17.27
C VAL A 362 -8.27 11.83 18.10
N LEU A 363 -8.20 13.08 17.67
CA LEU A 363 -8.72 14.22 18.41
C LEU A 363 -9.39 15.23 17.49
N THR A 364 -10.26 16.05 18.07
CA THR A 364 -10.92 17.16 17.39
C THR A 364 -10.45 18.49 17.99
N THR A 365 -10.11 19.48 17.16
CA THR A 365 -9.69 20.80 17.59
C THR A 365 -10.71 21.89 17.29
N LYS A 366 -10.73 22.94 18.11
CA LYS A 366 -11.34 24.24 17.79
C LYS A 366 -10.25 25.31 17.64
N PRO A 367 -10.51 26.38 16.86
CA PRO A 367 -11.64 26.52 15.92
C PRO A 367 -11.50 25.59 14.70
N GLY A 368 -12.62 25.34 14.00
CA GLY A 368 -12.64 24.64 12.71
C GLY A 368 -12.78 23.12 12.76
N ASP A 369 -13.34 22.59 13.84
CA ASP A 369 -13.77 21.20 14.04
C ASP A 369 -12.82 20.18 13.42
N GLY A 370 -11.57 20.32 13.82
CA GLY A 370 -10.48 19.71 13.13
C GLY A 370 -10.15 18.34 13.59
N VAL A 371 -10.37 17.32 12.76
CA VAL A 371 -10.12 15.93 13.12
C VAL A 371 -8.70 15.56 12.71
N PHE A 372 -7.88 15.24 13.71
CA PHE A 372 -6.49 14.82 13.53
C PHE A 372 -6.29 13.42 14.07
N GLU A 373 -5.49 12.64 13.37
CA GLU A 373 -4.83 11.45 13.87
C GLU A 373 -3.34 11.75 14.02
N VAL A 374 -2.81 11.58 15.22
CA VAL A 374 -1.42 11.93 15.54
C VAL A 374 -0.74 10.76 16.23
N THR A 375 0.46 10.40 15.76
CA THR A 375 1.35 9.48 16.46
C THR A 375 2.40 10.26 17.25
N VAL A 376 2.52 9.96 18.53
CA VAL A 376 3.49 10.56 19.46
C VAL A 376 4.46 9.49 19.92
N THR A 377 5.74 9.73 19.74
CA THR A 377 6.80 8.84 20.20
C THR A 377 7.20 9.21 21.62
N HIS A 378 7.20 8.23 22.51
CA HIS A 378 7.69 8.35 23.88
C HIS A 378 8.98 7.58 24.02
N GLN A 379 10.09 8.31 24.04
CA GLN A 379 11.40 7.75 24.39
C GLN A 379 11.41 7.46 25.89
N LEU A 380 11.43 6.18 26.27
CA LEU A 380 11.25 5.78 27.67
C LEU A 380 12.48 6.14 28.52
N LYS A 381 13.69 5.96 27.98
CA LYS A 381 14.95 6.28 28.67
C LYS A 381 15.06 7.77 29.04
N GLU A 382 14.65 8.65 28.14
CA GLU A 382 14.69 10.11 28.33
C GLU A 382 13.38 10.67 28.92
N ASN A 383 12.36 9.81 29.08
CA ASN A 383 10.98 10.20 29.39
C ASN A 383 10.45 11.35 28.52
N LYS A 384 10.81 11.35 27.23
CA LYS A 384 10.59 12.45 26.30
C LYS A 384 9.51 12.11 25.29
N LEU A 385 8.56 13.03 25.11
CA LEU A 385 7.51 12.94 24.10
C LEU A 385 7.86 13.78 22.87
N GLU A 386 7.80 13.14 21.70
CA GLU A 386 8.13 13.72 20.40
C GLU A 386 6.99 13.50 19.41
N VAL A 387 6.76 14.51 18.57
CA VAL A 387 5.73 14.46 17.51
C VAL A 387 6.41 14.93 16.24
N ASN A 388 6.55 14.03 15.27
CA ASN A 388 7.07 14.40 13.96
C ASN A 388 5.95 14.99 13.11
N LYS A 389 6.28 15.96 12.24
CA LYS A 389 5.34 16.51 11.27
C LYS A 389 4.78 15.45 10.31
N LYS A 390 5.58 14.41 10.00
CA LYS A 390 5.17 13.28 9.15
C LYS A 390 4.14 12.36 9.82
N ASP A 391 4.06 12.40 11.14
CA ASP A 391 3.23 11.50 11.95
C ASP A 391 1.85 12.12 12.31
N ILE A 392 1.49 13.21 11.63
CA ILE A 392 0.24 13.93 11.84
C ILE A 392 -0.59 13.90 10.55
N SER A 393 -1.81 13.38 10.67
CA SER A 393 -2.79 13.35 9.59
C SER A 393 -4.02 14.18 9.97
N ARG A 394 -4.37 15.14 9.12
CA ARG A 394 -5.67 15.83 9.20
C ARG A 394 -6.68 15.03 8.37
N THR A 395 -7.67 14.42 9.02
CA THR A 395 -8.54 13.42 8.40
C THR A 395 -9.82 14.00 7.79
N ASN A 396 -10.20 15.24 8.12
CA ASN A 396 -11.30 15.95 7.46
C ASN A 396 -10.81 17.14 6.61
N LYS A 397 -11.61 17.53 5.60
CA LYS A 397 -11.29 18.65 4.71
C LYS A 397 -11.21 19.97 5.50
N TYR A 398 -10.20 20.78 5.22
CA TYR A 398 -10.03 22.12 5.82
C TYR A 398 -10.81 23.22 5.07
N GLY A 399 -11.21 23.00 3.82
CA GLY A 399 -12.01 23.97 3.04
C GLY A 399 -11.31 25.33 2.91
N ASN A 400 -12.05 26.42 3.18
CA ASN A 400 -11.54 27.80 3.16
C ASN A 400 -10.93 28.26 4.50
N ALA A 401 -10.90 27.38 5.51
CA ALA A 401 -10.49 27.74 6.87
C ALA A 401 -9.02 28.18 6.99
N SER A 402 -8.16 27.76 6.05
CA SER A 402 -6.72 28.03 6.09
C SER A 402 -6.23 28.91 4.93
N HIS A 403 -7.12 29.69 4.29
CA HIS A 403 -6.82 30.45 3.07
C HIS A 403 -5.67 31.47 3.23
N CYS A 404 -5.53 32.09 4.41
CA CYS A 404 -4.49 33.07 4.74
C CYS A 404 -3.04 32.52 4.62
N VAL A 405 -2.84 31.20 4.75
CA VAL A 405 -1.51 30.57 4.62
C VAL A 405 -1.31 29.82 3.31
N VAL A 406 -2.32 29.71 2.44
CA VAL A 406 -2.25 28.87 1.22
C VAL A 406 -1.11 29.27 0.30
N ASN A 407 -0.91 30.56 0.09
CA ASN A 407 0.12 31.07 -0.83
C ASN A 407 1.47 31.34 -0.15
N LYS A 408 1.49 31.40 1.19
CA LYS A 408 2.70 31.70 1.97
C LYS A 408 3.40 30.43 2.44
N GLU A 409 2.65 29.55 3.10
CA GLU A 409 3.15 28.28 3.65
C GLU A 409 2.09 27.17 3.55
N PRO A 410 1.99 26.50 2.38
CA PRO A 410 0.96 25.50 2.11
C PRO A 410 0.93 24.34 3.11
N PHE A 411 2.06 23.99 3.73
CA PHE A 411 2.14 22.90 4.70
C PHE A 411 1.51 23.24 6.06
N LEU A 412 1.20 24.51 6.34
CA LEU A 412 0.51 24.94 7.55
C LEU A 412 -1.01 24.83 7.45
N ARG A 413 -1.54 24.58 6.25
CA ARG A 413 -2.99 24.45 6.00
C ARG A 413 -3.72 23.48 6.93
N PRO A 414 -3.13 22.34 7.35
CA PRO A 414 -3.78 21.45 8.31
C PRO A 414 -3.91 22.06 9.72
N TYR A 415 -3.02 22.98 10.10
CA TYR A 415 -2.83 23.48 11.47
C TYR A 415 -3.29 24.92 11.67
N CYS A 416 -3.60 25.63 10.59
CA CYS A 416 -4.01 27.02 10.63
C CYS A 416 -5.52 27.14 10.44
N TYR A 417 -6.17 27.88 11.33
CA TYR A 417 -7.52 28.40 11.13
C TYR A 417 -7.43 29.92 11.08
N CYS A 418 -7.80 30.53 9.96
CA CYS A 418 -7.65 31.96 9.74
C CYS A 418 -8.64 32.74 10.59
N LYS A 419 -8.15 33.77 11.29
CA LYS A 419 -8.93 34.56 12.27
C LYS A 419 -10.03 35.41 11.65
N ASP A 420 -9.90 35.77 10.38
CA ASP A 420 -10.94 36.46 9.61
C ASP A 420 -12.15 35.56 9.34
N VAL A 421 -11.96 34.25 9.21
CA VAL A 421 -13.04 33.25 9.13
C VAL A 421 -13.80 33.13 10.46
N MET A 422 -13.18 33.49 11.59
CA MET A 422 -13.88 33.49 12.91
C MET A 422 -14.80 34.70 13.11
N LYS A 423 -14.70 35.73 12.26
CA LYS A 423 -15.47 37.00 12.39
C LYS A 423 -16.78 37.00 11.61
N THR A 424 -17.03 35.93 10.86
CA THR A 424 -18.29 35.59 10.19
C THR A 424 -18.95 34.46 10.95
#